data_AF-A0A511QJN2-F1
#
_entry.id   AF-A0A511QJN2-F1
#
_cell.length_a   1.000
_cell.length_b   1.000
_cell.length_c   1.000
_cell.angle_alpha   90.00
_cell.angle_beta   90.00
_cell.angle_gamma   90.00
#
_symmetry.space_group_name_H-M   'P 1'
#
loop_
_entity.id
_entity.type
_entity.pdbx_description
1 polymer ?
#
loop_
_entity_poly.entity_id
_entity_poly.type
_entity_poly.pdbx_seq_one_letter_code
_entity_poly.pdbx_strand_id
1 'polypeptide(L)'
;MRVKIKNIKTLILLTLPLVTNSALSAESISCEGKVKDSWVEHSGTLIINTTWKNAVGLCNMNRPHNNISPETCKSWAGIVLTAITAQKPLRLQYYNLKNCSDLKSYGASEKPNYVMLRSGLE
;
A
#
# COMPACT_ATOMS: atom_id res chain seq x y z
N MET A 1 -60.25 -4.19 -37.16
CA MET A 1 -59.53 -3.66 -38.34
C MET A 1 -58.18 -4.37 -38.43
N ARG A 2 -57.97 -5.23 -39.44
CA ARG A 2 -56.73 -6.02 -39.63
C ARG A 2 -55.71 -5.17 -40.38
N VAL A 3 -54.54 -4.89 -39.79
CA VAL A 3 -53.41 -4.30 -40.53
C VAL A 3 -52.53 -5.43 -41.04
N LYS A 4 -52.38 -5.49 -42.37
CA LYS A 4 -51.56 -6.47 -43.09
C LYS A 4 -50.32 -5.79 -43.67
N ILE A 5 -49.16 -6.38 -43.34
CA ILE A 5 -47.95 -6.55 -44.16
C ILE A 5 -47.11 -5.29 -44.45
N LYS A 6 -45.81 -5.32 -44.09
CA LYS A 6 -44.72 -5.47 -45.08
C LYS A 6 -43.37 -5.74 -44.44
N ASN A 7 -42.70 -6.76 -44.99
CA ASN A 7 -41.27 -7.05 -44.85
C ASN A 7 -40.45 -5.76 -44.89
N ILE A 8 -39.86 -5.42 -43.74
CA ILE A 8 -38.78 -4.45 -43.64
C ILE A 8 -37.72 -5.12 -42.77
N LYS A 9 -36.61 -5.49 -43.39
CA LYS A 9 -35.40 -5.98 -42.74
C LYS A 9 -34.74 -4.79 -42.02
N THR A 10 -35.36 -4.27 -40.95
CA THR A 10 -34.71 -3.27 -40.10
C THR A 10 -33.78 -4.01 -39.16
N LEU A 11 -32.52 -4.14 -39.58
CA LEU A 11 -31.43 -4.46 -38.67
C LEU A 11 -31.26 -3.24 -37.75
N ILE A 12 -31.91 -3.26 -36.59
CA ILE A 12 -31.72 -2.26 -35.53
C ILE A 12 -30.32 -2.51 -34.98
N LEU A 13 -29.33 -1.76 -35.48
CA LEU A 13 -27.98 -1.74 -34.94
C LEU A 13 -28.06 -1.05 -33.57
N LEU A 14 -28.29 -1.81 -32.50
CA LEU A 14 -28.15 -1.34 -31.13
C LEU A 14 -26.66 -1.04 -30.90
N THR A 15 -26.27 0.22 -31.06
CA THR A 15 -24.96 0.70 -30.60
C THR A 15 -24.98 0.75 -29.08
N LEU A 16 -24.54 -0.35 -28.47
CA LEU A 16 -24.29 -0.46 -27.04
C LEU A 16 -23.25 0.60 -26.64
N PRO A 17 -23.57 1.58 -25.78
CA PRO A 17 -22.56 2.51 -25.28
C PRO A 17 -21.56 1.72 -24.46
N LEU A 18 -20.33 1.64 -24.95
CA LEU A 18 -19.19 1.05 -24.26
C LEU A 18 -18.86 1.97 -23.06
N VAL A 19 -19.51 1.72 -21.93
CA VAL A 19 -19.17 2.38 -20.66
C VAL A 19 -17.82 1.82 -20.25
N THR A 20 -16.74 2.47 -20.67
CA THR A 20 -15.41 2.20 -20.14
C THR A 20 -15.38 2.75 -18.72
N ASN A 21 -15.78 1.92 -17.75
CA ASN A 21 -15.47 2.17 -16.34
C ASN A 21 -13.94 2.13 -16.20
N SER A 22 -13.29 3.28 -16.33
CA SER A 22 -11.93 3.46 -15.86
C SER A 22 -11.97 3.26 -14.35
N ALA A 23 -11.72 2.03 -13.90
CA ALA A 23 -11.48 1.77 -12.49
C ALA A 23 -10.34 2.70 -12.06
N LEU A 24 -10.65 3.69 -11.21
CA LEU A 24 -9.63 4.43 -10.48
C LEU A 24 -8.93 3.42 -9.58
N SER A 25 -7.90 2.75 -10.10
CA SER A 25 -6.96 2.03 -9.24
C SER A 25 -6.26 3.08 -8.40
N ALA A 26 -6.40 2.98 -7.08
CA ALA A 26 -5.57 3.74 -6.16
C ALA A 26 -4.11 3.41 -6.48
N GLU A 27 -3.36 4.42 -6.92
CA GLU A 27 -1.95 4.26 -7.25
C GLU A 27 -1.21 3.77 -5.99
N SER A 28 -0.47 2.67 -6.15
CA SER A 28 0.33 2.10 -5.07
C SER A 28 1.80 2.17 -5.44
N ILE A 29 2.63 2.56 -4.49
CA ILE A 29 4.08 2.53 -4.64
C ILE A 29 4.70 1.53 -3.66
N SER A 30 5.86 1.00 -4.04
CA SER A 30 6.68 0.16 -3.17
C SER A 30 7.97 0.89 -2.83
N CYS A 31 8.24 1.03 -1.55
CA CYS A 31 9.47 1.62 -1.02
C CYS A 31 10.39 0.51 -0.52
N GLU A 32 11.58 0.44 -1.11
CA GLU A 32 12.51 -0.68 -0.93
C GLU A 32 13.90 -0.24 -0.56
N GLY A 33 14.45 -0.91 0.45
CA GLY A 33 15.81 -0.64 0.88
C GLY A 33 16.19 -1.37 2.15
N LYS A 34 17.45 -1.23 2.55
CA LYS A 34 17.94 -1.77 3.82
C LYS A 34 17.47 -0.88 4.97
N VAL A 35 17.20 -1.50 6.11
CA VAL A 35 17.00 -0.79 7.38
C VAL A 35 18.37 -0.57 8.01
N LYS A 36 18.64 0.68 8.39
CA LYS A 36 19.86 1.08 9.10
C LYS A 36 19.66 0.96 10.60
N ASP A 37 18.57 1.55 11.10
CA ASP A 37 18.24 1.61 12.53
C ASP A 37 16.74 1.36 12.73
N SER A 38 16.38 0.87 13.91
CA SER A 38 15.00 0.77 14.37
C SER A 38 14.92 1.08 15.86
N TRP A 39 13.89 1.79 16.28
CA TRP A 39 13.62 2.06 17.70
C TRP A 39 12.12 2.14 17.96
N VAL A 40 11.75 2.09 19.24
CA VAL A 40 10.38 2.26 19.70
C VAL A 40 10.36 3.44 20.65
N GLU A 41 9.54 4.45 20.34
CA GLU A 41 9.36 5.60 21.23
C GLU A 41 8.58 5.22 22.48
N HIS A 42 8.67 6.02 23.54
CA HIS A 42 7.87 5.85 24.77
C HIS A 42 6.35 5.79 24.48
N SER A 43 5.91 6.43 23.40
CA SER A 43 4.52 6.43 22.91
C SER A 43 4.08 5.09 22.32
N GLY A 44 5.01 4.17 22.08
CA GLY A 44 4.82 2.88 21.43
C GLY A 44 5.00 2.88 19.91
N THR A 45 5.35 4.02 19.30
CA THR A 45 5.55 4.11 17.84
C THR A 45 6.81 3.35 17.43
N LEU A 46 6.67 2.37 16.54
CA LEU A 46 7.79 1.69 15.88
C LEU A 46 8.31 2.55 14.74
N ILE A 47 9.59 2.90 14.79
CA ILE A 47 10.23 3.78 13.80
C ILE A 47 11.45 3.09 13.20
N ILE A 48 11.63 3.25 11.89
CA ILE A 48 12.79 2.76 11.15
C ILE A 48 13.50 3.89 10.39
N ASN A 49 14.83 3.78 10.29
CA ASN A 49 15.63 4.48 9.31
C ASN A 49 16.00 3.52 8.18
N THR A 50 15.81 3.91 6.93
CA THR A 50 16.15 3.10 5.76
C THR A 50 17.21 3.77 4.89
N THR A 51 17.60 3.11 3.81
CA THR A 51 18.45 3.71 2.77
C THR A 51 17.74 4.81 1.97
N TRP A 52 16.41 4.85 1.96
CA TRP A 52 15.61 5.76 1.13
C TRP A 52 14.85 6.83 1.93
N LYS A 53 14.64 6.65 3.24
CA LYS A 53 13.99 7.65 4.11
C LYS A 53 14.39 7.45 5.57
N ASN A 54 14.46 8.57 6.30
CA ASN A 54 14.70 8.57 7.74
C ASN A 54 13.40 8.74 8.52
N ALA A 55 13.36 8.15 9.71
CA ALA A 55 12.28 8.26 10.69
C ALA A 55 10.90 7.88 10.12
N VAL A 56 10.78 6.73 9.45
CA VAL A 56 9.50 6.20 8.98
C VAL A 56 8.80 5.50 10.13
N GLY A 57 7.67 6.03 10.59
CA GLY A 57 6.80 5.37 11.56
C GLY A 57 5.96 4.29 10.88
N LEU A 58 6.03 3.05 11.37
CA LEU A 58 5.31 1.93 10.78
C LEU A 58 3.92 1.74 11.40
N CYS A 59 3.85 1.80 12.73
CA CYS A 59 2.67 1.45 13.52
C CYS A 59 2.92 1.76 15.01
N ASN A 60 1.91 1.50 15.85
CA ASN A 60 2.03 1.62 17.30
C ASN A 60 1.86 0.26 18.00
N MET A 61 2.74 -0.05 18.96
CA MET A 61 2.78 -1.33 19.69
C MET A 61 1.82 -1.40 20.88
N ASN A 62 1.25 -0.27 21.30
CA ASN A 62 0.46 -0.16 22.53
C ASN A 62 -1.03 0.07 22.24
N ARG A 63 -1.38 0.56 21.06
CA ARG A 63 -2.77 0.83 20.65
C ARG A 63 -2.97 0.63 19.16
N PRO A 64 -4.21 0.35 18.70
CA PRO A 64 -4.54 0.42 17.28
C PRO A 64 -4.16 1.78 16.71
N HIS A 65 -3.49 1.80 15.57
CA HIS A 65 -3.12 3.02 14.88
C HIS A 65 -3.28 2.80 13.38
N ASN A 66 -4.04 3.67 12.71
CA ASN A 66 -4.31 3.57 11.28
C ASN A 66 -4.82 2.16 10.87
N ASN A 67 -5.69 1.57 11.69
CA ASN A 67 -6.24 0.21 11.52
C ASN A 67 -5.20 -0.93 11.57
N ILE A 68 -3.99 -0.67 12.05
CA ILE A 68 -2.99 -1.70 12.35
C ILE A 68 -3.12 -2.04 13.84
N SER A 69 -3.32 -3.32 14.15
CA SER A 69 -3.40 -3.78 15.54
C SER A 69 -2.02 -3.79 16.22
N PRO A 70 -1.94 -3.66 17.55
CA PRO A 70 -0.69 -3.83 18.30
C PRO A 70 0.05 -5.13 17.98
N GLU A 71 -0.68 -6.24 17.78
CA GLU A 71 -0.13 -7.58 17.50
C GLU A 71 0.52 -7.62 16.10
N THR A 72 -0.13 -6.99 15.12
CA THR A 72 0.44 -6.82 13.77
C THR A 72 1.71 -5.97 13.84
N CYS A 73 1.67 -4.89 14.63
CA CYS A 73 2.83 -4.01 14.78
C CYS A 73 4.03 -4.71 15.43
N LYS A 74 3.80 -5.51 16.48
CA LYS A 74 4.83 -6.34 17.12
C LYS A 74 5.39 -7.39 16.16
N SER A 75 4.54 -7.97 15.31
CA SER A 75 4.99 -8.89 14.25
C SER A 75 5.90 -8.18 13.24
N TRP A 76 5.53 -6.96 12.82
CA TRP A 76 6.39 -6.14 11.94
C TRP A 76 7.71 -5.74 12.60
N ALA A 77 7.74 -5.50 13.91
CA ALA A 77 8.98 -5.29 14.64
C ALA A 77 9.92 -6.50 14.54
N GLY A 78 9.39 -7.72 14.62
CA GLY A 78 10.16 -8.95 14.38
C GLY A 78 10.72 -9.04 12.96
N ILE A 79 9.93 -8.65 11.95
CA ILE A 79 10.37 -8.57 10.55
C ILE A 79 11.50 -7.54 10.39
N VAL A 80 11.36 -6.36 10.99
CA VAL A 80 12.37 -5.29 10.95
C VAL A 80 13.67 -5.74 11.62
N LEU A 81 13.59 -6.34 12.81
CA LEU A 81 14.76 -6.85 13.51
C LEU A 81 15.48 -7.93 12.67
N THR A 82 14.72 -8.83 12.05
CA THR A 82 15.26 -9.86 11.14
C THR A 82 15.94 -9.22 9.92
N ALA A 83 15.36 -8.16 9.35
CA ALA A 83 15.95 -7.44 8.22
C ALA A 83 17.30 -6.83 8.58
N ILE A 84 17.40 -6.22 9.77
CA ILE A 84 18.64 -5.64 10.29
C ILE A 84 19.70 -6.73 10.51
N THR A 85 19.36 -7.80 11.24
CA THR A 85 20.32 -8.85 11.60
C THR A 85 20.79 -9.65 10.40
N ALA A 86 19.90 -9.97 9.46
CA ALA A 86 20.21 -10.69 8.24
C ALA A 86 20.72 -9.80 7.10
N GLN A 87 20.82 -8.48 7.32
CA GLN A 87 21.18 -7.46 6.33
C GLN A 87 20.35 -7.54 5.04
N LYS A 88 19.07 -7.88 5.19
CA LYS A 88 18.10 -8.03 4.10
C LYS A 88 17.26 -6.76 3.94
N PRO A 89 16.84 -6.42 2.71
CA PRO A 89 16.00 -5.25 2.49
C PRO A 89 14.55 -5.51 2.94
N LEU A 90 13.84 -4.42 3.22
CA LEU A 90 12.39 -4.43 3.37
C LEU A 90 11.73 -3.83 2.13
N ARG A 91 10.52 -4.32 1.81
CA ARG A 91 9.57 -3.69 0.89
C ARG A 91 8.34 -3.25 1.68
N LEU A 92 8.01 -1.97 1.59
CA LEU A 92 6.82 -1.37 2.19
C LEU A 92 5.94 -0.84 1.07
N GLN A 93 4.70 -1.30 0.99
CA GLN A 93 3.74 -0.79 0.01
C GLN A 93 2.87 0.29 0.64
N TYR A 94 2.60 1.35 -0.11
CA TYR A 94 1.69 2.42 0.28
C TYR A 94 0.65 2.66 -0.81
N TYR A 95 -0.57 3.04 -0.42
CA TYR A 95 -1.60 3.54 -1.32
C TYR A 95 -1.63 5.07 -1.27
N ASN A 96 -1.99 5.71 -2.39
CA ASN A 96 -2.19 7.15 -2.49
C ASN A 96 -0.95 7.99 -2.13
N LEU A 97 0.24 7.43 -2.37
CA LEU A 97 1.53 8.09 -2.16
C LEU A 97 2.28 8.09 -3.49
N LYS A 98 2.85 9.24 -3.89
CA LYS A 98 3.53 9.37 -5.18
C LYS A 98 4.98 8.91 -5.13
N ASN A 99 5.72 9.31 -4.10
CA ASN A 99 7.12 8.93 -3.93
C ASN A 99 7.43 8.53 -2.48
N CYS A 100 8.42 7.66 -2.29
CA CYS A 100 8.89 7.27 -0.95
C CYS A 100 9.46 8.44 -0.13
N SER A 101 9.95 9.48 -0.82
CA SER A 101 10.41 10.73 -0.19
C SER A 101 9.27 11.50 0.48
N ASP A 102 8.03 11.35 -0.01
CA ASP A 102 6.86 12.13 0.39
C ASP A 102 6.27 11.65 1.72
N LEU A 103 6.75 10.52 2.23
CA LEU A 103 6.36 10.01 3.54
C LEU A 103 6.62 11.06 4.62
N LYS A 104 5.61 11.28 5.46
CA LYS A 104 5.80 12.00 6.71
C LYS A 104 6.69 11.19 7.65
N SER A 105 7.19 11.84 8.70
CA SER A 105 8.08 11.20 9.67
C SER A 105 7.36 10.86 10.98
N TYR A 106 7.95 9.94 11.75
CA TYR A 106 7.51 9.53 13.08
C TYR A 106 6.06 9.04 13.06
N GLY A 107 5.28 9.32 14.11
CA GLY A 107 3.87 8.93 14.20
C GLY A 107 2.93 9.59 13.18
N ALA A 108 3.43 10.52 12.35
CA ALA A 108 2.66 11.13 11.27
C ALA A 108 2.84 10.41 9.91
N SER A 109 3.78 9.45 9.81
CA SER A 109 4.00 8.65 8.60
C SER A 109 2.71 7.97 8.13
N GLU A 110 2.54 7.92 6.82
CA GLU A 110 1.48 7.15 6.18
C GLU A 110 1.62 5.67 6.57
N LYS A 111 0.48 4.97 6.67
CA LYS A 111 0.48 3.55 7.01
C LYS A 111 0.93 2.71 5.80
N PRO A 112 1.89 1.79 5.96
CA PRO A 112 2.12 0.80 4.93
C PRO A 112 0.93 -0.18 4.89
N ASN A 113 0.61 -0.69 3.71
CA ASN A 113 -0.31 -1.79 3.52
C ASN A 113 0.30 -3.11 4.00
N TYR A 114 1.60 -3.29 3.79
CA TYR A 114 2.38 -4.39 4.33
C TYR A 114 3.84 -4.01 4.57
N VAL A 115 4.50 -4.78 5.43
CA VAL A 115 5.96 -4.78 5.63
C VAL A 115 6.48 -6.17 5.26
N MET A 116 7.33 -6.25 4.25
CA MET A 116 7.84 -7.51 3.71
C MET A 116 9.36 -7.59 3.86
N LEU A 117 9.86 -8.70 4.41
CA LEU A 117 11.27 -9.08 4.33
C LEU A 117 11.60 -9.59 2.92
N ARG A 118 12.59 -9.00 2.26
CA ARG A 118 13.03 -9.43 0.94
C ARG A 118 14.27 -10.33 1.01
N SER A 119 14.44 -11.20 0.02
CA SER A 119 15.66 -12.01 -0.15
C SER A 119 16.85 -11.18 -0.64
N GLY A 120 16.61 -10.09 -1.39
CA GLY A 120 17.61 -9.17 -1.96
C GLY A 120 16.95 -7.91 -2.56
N LEU A 121 17.77 -6.95 -3.00
CA LEU A 121 17.33 -5.82 -3.85
C LEU A 121 17.36 -6.31 -5.29
N GLU A 122 16.28 -6.08 -6.03
CA GLU A 122 16.19 -6.32 -7.49
C GLU A 122 16.58 -5.07 -8.26
#